data_AF-A0A350DC31-F1
#
_entry.id   AF-A0A350DC31-F1
#
_cell.length_a   1.000
_cell.length_b   1.000
_cell.length_c   1.000
_cell.angle_alpha   90.00
_cell.angle_beta   90.00
_cell.angle_gamma   90.00
#
_symmetry.space_group_name_H-M   'P 1'
#
loop_
_entity.id
_entity.type
_entity.pdbx_description
1 polymer ?
#
loop_
_entity_poly.entity_id
_entity_poly.type
_entity_poly.pdbx_seq_one_letter_code
_entity_poly.pdbx_strand_id
1 'polypeptide(L)' 'MTVKIFDTPEVQTFLNAVAGLDQAGGNDRAKQIVHRLVGDLFKLIDDFDVSEEEYWAAVNLLNALGSQTQFG' A
#
# COMPACT_ATOMS: atom_id res chain seq x y z
N MET A 1 -18.96 -9.27 -10.06
CA MET A 1 -19.19 -8.33 -8.95
C MET A 1 -17.88 -8.25 -8.20
N THR A 2 -17.19 -7.13 -8.29
CA THR A 2 -15.97 -6.87 -7.53
C THR A 2 -16.36 -6.51 -6.10
N VAL A 3 -15.74 -7.15 -5.12
CA VAL A 3 -16.04 -6.91 -3.70
C VAL A 3 -15.27 -5.67 -3.27
N LYS A 4 -16.00 -4.61 -2.92
CA LYS A 4 -15.41 -3.37 -2.39
C LYS A 4 -15.24 -3.49 -0.88
N ILE A 5 -14.01 -3.45 -0.39
CA ILE A 5 -13.70 -3.56 1.05
C ILE A 5 -12.86 -2.41 1.59
N PHE A 6 -12.34 -1.52 0.74
CA PHE A 6 -11.42 -0.48 1.19
C PHE A 6 -12.03 0.41 2.29
N ASP A 7 -13.29 0.82 2.13
CA ASP A 7 -13.96 1.71 3.08
C ASP A 7 -14.46 0.99 4.35
N THR A 8 -14.24 -0.31 4.51
CA THR A 8 -14.70 -1.02 5.73
C THR A 8 -13.83 -0.67 6.94
N PRO A 9 -14.41 -0.67 8.16
CA PRO A 9 -13.65 -0.37 9.38
C PRO A 9 -12.44 -1.28 9.59
N GLU A 10 -12.52 -2.53 9.16
CA GLU A 10 -11.45 -3.51 9.30
C GLU A 10 -10.23 -3.14 8.46
N VAL A 11 -10.43 -2.77 7.18
CA VAL A 11 -9.33 -2.36 6.29
C VAL A 11 -8.75 -1.02 6.72
N GLN A 12 -9.58 -0.06 7.14
CA GLN A 12 -9.09 1.24 7.64
C GLN A 12 -8.29 1.07 8.95
N THR A 13 -8.74 0.20 9.86
CA THR A 13 -7.98 -0.10 11.09
C THR A 13 -6.67 -0.80 10.77
N PHE A 14 -6.68 -1.72 9.81
CA PHE A 14 -5.47 -2.40 9.36
C PHE A 14 -4.46 -1.42 8.74
N LEU A 15 -4.92 -0.47 7.91
CA LEU A 15 -4.06 0.57 7.33
C LEU A 15 -3.38 1.43 8.42
N ASN A 16 -4.10 1.79 9.48
CA ASN A 16 -3.54 2.50 10.62
C ASN A 16 -2.41 1.71 11.31
N ALA A 17 -2.63 0.40 11.50
CA ALA A 17 -1.63 -0.50 12.10
C ALA A 17 -0.40 -0.67 11.19
N VAL A 18 -0.58 -0.84 9.88
CA VAL A 18 0.52 -0.93 8.89
C VAL A 18 1.37 0.34 8.88
N ALA A 19 0.73 1.51 8.98
CA ALA A 19 1.42 2.79 9.08
C ALA A 19 2.08 3.04 10.45
N GLY A 20 1.85 2.18 11.45
CA GLY A 20 2.37 2.32 12.80
C GLY A 20 1.77 3.50 13.58
N LEU A 21 0.56 3.95 13.21
CA LEU A 21 -0.13 5.04 13.90
C LEU A 21 -0.58 4.66 15.32
N ASP A 22 -0.66 3.36 15.61
CA ASP A 22 -0.93 2.80 16.93
C ASP A 22 0.33 2.62 17.80
N GLN A 23 1.53 2.86 17.24
CA GLN A 23 2.80 2.72 17.95
C GLN A 23 3.25 4.03 18.58
N ALA A 24 3.73 3.98 19.83
CA ALA A 24 4.23 5.17 20.53
C ALA A 24 5.58 5.69 19.97
N GLY A 25 6.40 4.82 19.38
CA GLY A 25 7.70 5.18 18.81
C GLY A 25 7.68 5.42 17.30
N GLY A 26 8.81 5.82 16.73
CA GLY A 26 8.99 6.06 15.30
C GLY A 26 8.93 7.54 14.91
N ASN A 27 8.88 7.82 13.61
CA ASN A 27 8.84 9.17 13.08
C ASN A 27 7.43 9.50 12.56
N ASP A 28 6.78 10.51 13.15
CA ASP A 28 5.39 10.85 12.83
C ASP A 28 5.18 11.21 11.36
N ARG A 29 6.12 11.95 10.76
CA ARG A 29 6.05 12.30 9.34
C ARG A 29 6.15 11.05 8.47
N ALA A 30 7.04 10.12 8.80
CA ALA A 30 7.17 8.87 8.05
C ALA A 30 5.88 8.05 8.12
N LYS A 31 5.25 7.95 9.30
CA LYS A 31 3.97 7.25 9.47
C LYS A 31 2.85 7.87 8.62
N GLN A 32 2.75 9.20 8.59
CA GLN A 32 1.76 9.88 7.74
C GLN A 32 1.99 9.63 6.25
N ILE A 33 3.25 9.64 5.80
CA ILE A 33 3.60 9.34 4.40
C ILE A 33 3.24 7.89 4.06
N VAL A 34 3.61 6.93 4.91
CA VAL A 34 3.30 5.51 4.71
C VAL A 34 1.80 5.27 4.71
N HIS A 35 1.06 5.84 5.66
CA HIS A 35 -0.40 5.75 5.71
C HIS A 35 -1.03 6.22 4.40
N ARG A 36 -0.60 7.37 3.88
CA ARG A 36 -1.14 7.91 2.63
C ARG A 36 -0.77 7.03 1.43
N LEU A 37 0.49 6.64 1.31
CA LEU A 37 0.98 5.86 0.17
C LEU A 37 0.32 4.48 0.11
N VAL A 38 0.28 3.76 1.23
CA VAL A 38 -0.33 2.42 1.31
C VAL A 38 -1.85 2.51 1.17
N GLY A 39 -2.48 3.54 1.76
CA GLY A 39 -3.91 3.77 1.63
C GLY A 39 -4.34 4.01 0.18
N ASP A 40 -3.62 4.87 -0.54
CA ASP A 40 -3.88 5.12 -1.96
C ASP A 40 -3.66 3.84 -2.80
N LEU A 41 -2.66 3.01 -2.45
CA LEU A 41 -2.44 1.72 -3.13
C LEU A 41 -3.59 0.72 -2.87
N PHE A 42 -4.05 0.59 -1.63
CA PHE A 42 -5.19 -0.28 -1.31
C PHE A 42 -6.45 0.16 -2.03
N LYS A 43 -6.72 1.48 -2.05
CA LYS A 43 -7.85 2.06 -2.77
C LYS A 43 -7.72 1.82 -4.27
N LEU A 44 -6.52 1.95 -4.84
CA LEU A 44 -6.27 1.66 -6.25
C LEU A 44 -6.57 0.19 -6.59
N ILE A 45 -6.11 -0.74 -5.77
CA ILE A 45 -6.40 -2.17 -5.94
C ILE A 45 -7.90 -2.40 -5.94
N ASP A 46 -8.62 -1.80 -4.98
CA ASP A 46 -10.06 -1.95 -4.86
C ASP A 46 -10.78 -1.29 -6.05
N ASP A 47 -10.47 -0.03 -6.38
CA ASP A 47 -11.08 0.79 -7.43
C ASP A 47 -10.96 0.16 -8.82
N PHE A 48 -9.79 -0.37 -9.15
CA PHE A 48 -9.49 -0.93 -10.47
C PHE A 48 -9.63 -2.45 -10.58
N ASP A 49 -10.04 -3.13 -9.49
CA ASP A 49 -10.14 -4.60 -9.44
C ASP A 49 -8.81 -5.28 -9.84
N VAL A 50 -7.71 -4.78 -9.28
CA VAL A 50 -6.36 -5.25 -9.61
C VAL A 50 -6.22 -6.71 -9.20
N SER A 51 -5.81 -7.55 -10.15
CA SER A 51 -5.64 -8.99 -9.90
C SER A 51 -4.36 -9.29 -9.11
N GLU A 52 -4.28 -10.50 -8.54
CA GLU A 52 -3.06 -10.98 -7.89
C GLU A 52 -1.87 -11.02 -8.87
N GLU A 53 -2.10 -11.43 -10.12
CA GLU A 53 -1.07 -11.47 -11.15
C GLU A 53 -0.56 -10.06 -11.50
N GLU A 54 -1.45 -9.07 -11.62
CA GLU A 54 -1.07 -7.68 -11.88
C GLU A 54 -0.26 -7.09 -10.72
N TYR A 55 -0.68 -7.37 -9.48
CA TYR A 55 0.06 -6.98 -8.28
C TYR A 55 1.48 -7.57 -8.28
N TRP A 56 1.61 -8.88 -8.49
CA TRP A 56 2.92 -9.54 -8.51
C TRP A 56 3.80 -9.11 -9.68
N ALA A 57 3.20 -8.84 -10.85
CA ALA A 57 3.93 -8.29 -11.99
C ALA A 57 4.52 -6.90 -11.66
N ALA A 58 3.74 -6.03 -11.00
CA ALA A 58 4.22 -4.71 -10.57
C ALA A 58 5.37 -4.81 -9.54
N VAL A 59 5.25 -5.71 -8.55
CA VAL A 59 6.32 -5.96 -7.57
C VAL A 59 7.59 -6.46 -8.25
N ASN A 60 7.48 -7.38 -9.20
CA ASN A 60 8.62 -7.88 -9.97
C ASN A 60 9.29 -6.78 -10.78
N LEU A 61 8.51 -5.88 -11.39
CA LEU A 61 9.04 -4.72 -12.10
C LEU A 61 9.82 -3.79 -11.18
N LEU A 62 9.30 -3.47 -9.98
CA LEU A 62 10.01 -2.65 -9.00
C LEU A 62 11.34 -3.27 -8.57
N ASN A 63 11.38 -4.59 -8.36
CA ASN A 63 12.62 -5.31 -8.06
C ASN A 63 13.64 -5.24 -9.21
N ALA A 64 13.18 -5.43 -10.45
CA ALA A 64 14.03 -5.32 -11.63
C ALA A 64 14.62 -3.91 -11.75
N LEU A 65 13.81 -2.86 -11.56
CA LEU A 65 14.27 -1.47 -11.55
C LEU A 65 15.32 -1.20 -10.45
N GLY A 66 15.12 -1.78 -9.26
CA GLY A 66 16.08 -1.73 -8.14
C GLY A 66 17.42 -2.36 -8.48
N SER A 67 17.37 -3.54 -9.10
CA SER A 67 18.58 -4.29 -9.46
C SER A 67 19.43 -3.61 -10.53
N GLN A 68 18.81 -2.80 -11.39
CA GLN A 68 19.50 -2.12 -12.49
C GLN A 68 20.10 -0.76 -12.10
N THR A 69 19.98 -0.31 -10.83
CA THR A 69 20.42 1.03 -10.40
C THR A 69 19.93 2.14 -11.33
N GLN A 70 18.70 2.01 -11.84
CA GLN A 70 18.03 3.06 -12.62
C GLN A 70 17.19 3.99 -11.75
N PHE A 71 17.52 4.06 -10.46
CA PHE A 71 17.11 5.15 -9.59
C PHE A 71 18.16 6.24 -9.78
N GLY A 72 17.74 7.33 -10.43
CA GLY A 72 18.61 8.40 -10.92
C GLY A 72 19.61 8.96 -9.93
#